data_AF-A0A0S9DVI9-F1
#
_entry.id   AF-A0A0S9DVI9-F1
#
_cell.length_a   1.000
_cell.length_b   1.000
_cell.length_c   1.000
_cell.angle_alpha   90.00
_cell.angle_beta   90.00
_cell.angle_gamma   90.00
#
_symmetry.space_group_name_H-M   'P 1'
#
loop_
_entity.id
_entity.type
_entity.pdbx_description
1 polymer ?
#
loop_
_entity_poly.entity_id
_entity_poly.type
_entity_poly.pdbx_seq_one_letter_code
_entity_poly.pdbx_strand_id
1 'polypeptide(L)'
;MNPGEGTPIQVVADGVVSVAQASDNGGLGVYVEIEHVIDGQQITSVYAHMLEGSLQLSKGQTVTVGQIVGQVGNTGTSTGAHLHFEIHADGTPVDPFAWLTEHVLL
;
A
#
# COMPACT_ATOMS: atom_id res chain seq x y z
N MET A 1 7.12 -13.69 -8.21
CA MET A 1 7.90 -14.08 -7.00
C MET A 1 7.33 -13.24 -5.88
N ASN A 2 6.78 -13.84 -4.82
CA ASN A 2 6.33 -13.03 -3.70
C ASN A 2 7.58 -12.42 -3.05
N PRO A 3 7.62 -11.10 -2.81
CA PRO A 3 8.70 -10.51 -2.06
C PRO A 3 8.76 -11.21 -0.70
N GLY A 4 9.94 -11.68 -0.31
CA GLY A 4 10.13 -12.36 0.98
C GLY A 4 9.87 -11.41 2.15
N GLU A 5 9.68 -11.97 3.34
CA GLU A 5 9.60 -11.19 4.58
C GLU A 5 10.78 -10.20 4.69
N GLY A 6 10.50 -8.98 5.15
CA GLY A 6 11.49 -7.91 5.25
C GLY A 6 11.76 -7.14 3.94
N THR A 7 11.21 -7.56 2.80
CA THR A 7 11.37 -6.81 1.55
C THR A 7 10.75 -5.42 1.69
N PRO A 8 11.46 -4.34 1.31
CA PRO A 8 10.90 -2.99 1.34
C PRO A 8 9.69 -2.84 0.40
N ILE A 9 8.66 -2.14 0.88
CA ILE A 9 7.47 -1.76 0.11
C ILE A 9 7.57 -0.28 -0.23
N GLN A 10 7.30 0.07 -1.48
CA GLN A 10 7.40 1.43 -1.99
C GLN A 10 6.05 1.99 -2.43
N VAL A 11 5.89 3.29 -2.25
CA VAL A 11 4.74 4.06 -2.74
C VAL A 11 4.75 4.09 -4.27
N VAL A 12 3.60 3.81 -4.90
CA VAL A 12 3.48 3.75 -6.38
C VAL A 12 3.30 5.11 -7.06
N ALA A 13 2.85 6.13 -6.33
CA ALA A 13 2.63 7.49 -6.84
C ALA A 13 2.64 8.54 -5.71
N ASP A 14 2.89 9.81 -6.03
CA ASP A 14 2.78 10.91 -5.06
C ASP A 14 1.36 10.97 -4.47
N GLY A 15 1.24 11.32 -3.19
CA GLY A 15 -0.08 11.32 -2.53
C GLY A 15 -0.05 11.75 -1.07
N VAL A 16 -1.16 11.48 -0.37
CA VAL A 16 -1.33 11.75 1.06
C VAL A 16 -1.85 10.49 1.75
N VAL A 17 -1.22 10.12 2.86
CA VAL A 17 -1.64 8.95 3.65
C VAL A 17 -2.98 9.23 4.32
N SER A 18 -4.03 8.50 3.93
CA SER A 18 -5.39 8.65 4.50
C SER A 18 -5.59 7.75 5.71
N VAL A 19 -4.94 6.58 5.73
CA VAL A 19 -4.96 5.60 6.83
C VAL A 19 -3.56 5.08 7.12
N ALA A 20 -3.23 4.94 8.40
CA ALA A 20 -2.01 4.30 8.87
C ALA A 20 -2.32 3.46 10.11
N GLN A 21 -2.29 2.13 9.95
CA GLN A 21 -2.49 1.15 11.02
C GLN A 21 -1.13 0.51 11.36
N ALA A 22 -0.55 0.92 12.49
CA ALA A 22 0.82 0.55 12.87
C ALA A 22 0.95 -0.76 13.65
N SER A 23 -0.17 -1.33 14.11
CA SER A 23 -0.22 -2.57 14.89
C SER A 23 -1.22 -3.55 14.30
N ASP A 24 -1.03 -4.85 14.53
CA ASP A 24 -1.97 -5.86 14.05
C ASP A 24 -3.33 -5.75 14.76
N ASN A 25 -4.41 -5.64 13.97
CA ASN A 25 -5.80 -5.63 14.45
C ASN A 25 -6.68 -6.66 13.71
N GLY A 26 -6.07 -7.68 13.08
CA GLY A 26 -6.74 -8.61 12.19
C GLY A 26 -6.97 -8.03 10.79
N GLY A 27 -7.60 -8.79 9.89
CA GLY A 27 -7.91 -8.30 8.54
C GLY A 27 -6.63 -7.97 7.76
N LEU A 28 -6.42 -6.69 7.42
CA LEU A 28 -5.23 -6.21 6.71
C LEU A 28 -3.96 -6.18 7.60
N GLY A 29 -4.11 -6.30 8.93
CA GLY A 29 -2.98 -6.26 9.87
C GLY A 29 -2.35 -4.86 9.94
N VAL A 30 -1.05 -4.77 9.74
CA VAL A 30 -0.34 -3.49 9.62
C VAL A 30 -0.44 -3.02 8.16
N TYR A 31 -1.08 -1.87 7.95
CA TYR A 31 -1.38 -1.39 6.59
C TYR A 31 -1.40 0.14 6.50
N VAL A 32 -1.33 0.65 5.27
CA VAL A 32 -1.65 2.04 4.93
C VAL A 32 -2.58 2.11 3.74
N GLU A 33 -3.32 3.20 3.69
CA GLU A 33 -4.02 3.67 2.50
C GLU A 33 -3.44 5.04 2.12
N ILE A 34 -3.21 5.25 0.83
CA ILE A 34 -2.65 6.50 0.30
C ILE A 34 -3.57 6.99 -0.80
N GLU A 35 -4.03 8.23 -0.66
CA GLU A 35 -4.86 8.93 -1.64
C GLU A 35 -3.97 9.69 -2.62
N HIS A 36 -4.27 9.52 -3.90
CA HIS A 36 -3.57 10.10 -5.04
C HIS A 36 -4.55 10.79 -5.98
N VAL A 37 -4.07 11.79 -6.72
CA VAL A 37 -4.78 12.32 -7.89
C VAL A 37 -3.96 11.99 -9.12
N ILE A 38 -4.48 11.11 -9.97
CA ILE A 38 -3.79 10.61 -11.17
C ILE A 38 -4.72 10.81 -12.35
N ASP A 39 -4.26 11.56 -13.35
CA ASP A 39 -5.05 11.98 -14.52
C ASP A 39 -6.41 12.65 -14.17
N GLY A 40 -6.45 13.34 -13.03
CA GLY A 40 -7.64 14.03 -12.53
C GLY A 40 -8.65 13.12 -11.80
N GLN A 41 -8.34 11.83 -11.64
CA GLN A 41 -9.16 10.86 -10.91
C GLN A 41 -8.62 10.63 -9.49
N GLN A 42 -9.52 10.37 -8.53
CA GLN A 42 -9.12 9.98 -7.18
C GLN A 42 -8.76 8.49 -7.18
N ILE A 43 -7.52 8.20 -6.79
CA ILE A 43 -7.02 6.82 -6.66
C ILE A 43 -6.62 6.59 -5.21
N THR A 44 -6.95 5.43 -4.67
CA THR A 44 -6.44 4.98 -3.37
C THR A 44 -5.60 3.73 -3.58
N SER A 45 -4.35 3.73 -3.12
CA SER A 45 -3.52 2.53 -3.05
C SER A 45 -3.48 1.99 -1.62
N VAL A 46 -3.59 0.67 -1.48
CA VAL A 46 -3.58 -0.02 -0.18
C VAL A 46 -2.38 -0.95 -0.11
N TYR A 47 -1.63 -0.91 0.99
CA TYR A 47 -0.48 -1.79 1.24
C TYR A 47 -0.64 -2.44 2.60
N ALA A 48 -0.75 -3.76 2.65
CA ALA A 48 -1.14 -4.49 3.85
C ALA A 48 -0.19 -5.64 4.21
N HIS A 49 -0.49 -6.30 5.33
CA HIS A 49 0.27 -7.41 5.92
C HIS A 49 1.73 -7.06 6.23
N MET A 50 2.04 -5.80 6.54
CA MET A 50 3.40 -5.38 6.83
C MET A 50 3.94 -5.99 8.12
N LEU A 51 5.27 -6.02 8.26
CA LEU A 51 5.92 -6.38 9.51
C LEU A 51 5.59 -5.34 10.58
N GLU A 52 5.15 -5.77 11.76
CA GLU A 52 4.83 -4.86 12.87
C GLU A 52 6.06 -4.05 13.29
N GLY A 53 5.88 -2.75 13.50
CA GLY A 53 6.98 -1.80 13.75
C GLY A 53 7.78 -1.37 12.52
N SER A 54 7.49 -1.90 11.33
CA SER A 54 8.18 -1.49 10.08
C SER A 54 7.55 -0.29 9.38
N LEU A 55 6.31 0.07 9.71
CA LEU A 55 5.58 1.18 9.09
C LEU A 55 6.29 2.52 9.33
N GLN A 56 6.67 3.21 8.25
CA GLN A 56 7.41 4.48 8.29
C GLN A 56 6.54 5.71 8.03
N LEU A 57 5.26 5.50 7.68
CA LEU A 57 4.35 6.56 7.29
C LEU A 57 3.31 6.85 8.37
N SER A 58 2.88 8.11 8.44
CA SER A 58 1.82 8.57 9.37
C SER A 58 0.63 9.15 8.62
N LYS A 59 -0.58 9.05 9.19
CA LYS A 59 -1.78 9.66 8.62
C LYS A 59 -1.60 11.18 8.40
N GLY A 60 -2.02 11.67 7.24
CA GLY A 60 -1.89 13.06 6.79
C GLY A 60 -0.52 13.40 6.21
N GLN A 61 0.43 12.47 6.19
CA GLN A 61 1.74 12.68 5.61
C GLN A 61 1.66 12.72 4.07
N THR A 62 2.24 13.74 3.45
CA THR A 62 2.50 13.76 2.01
C THR A 62 3.66 12.82 1.68
N VAL A 63 3.50 12.01 0.64
CA VAL A 63 4.48 11.03 0.19
C VAL A 63 4.84 11.25 -1.27
N THR A 64 6.02 10.77 -1.64
CA THR A 64 6.51 10.78 -3.03
C THR A 64 6.67 9.36 -3.57
N VAL A 65 6.55 9.18 -4.88
CA VAL A 65 6.78 7.90 -5.56
C VAL A 65 8.13 7.30 -5.15
N GLY A 66 8.15 6.00 -4.84
CA GLY A 66 9.34 5.28 -4.40
C GLY A 66 9.68 5.43 -2.91
N GLN A 67 8.99 6.31 -2.16
CA GLN A 67 9.16 6.41 -0.71
C GLN A 67 8.81 5.08 -0.03
N ILE A 68 9.59 4.71 1.00
CA ILE A 68 9.34 3.48 1.76
C ILE A 68 8.08 3.62 2.60
N VAL A 69 7.17 2.66 2.43
CA VAL A 69 5.98 2.49 3.27
C VAL A 69 6.36 1.74 4.54
N GLY A 70 7.01 0.59 4.37
CA GLY A 70 7.37 -0.34 5.42
C GLY A 70 8.00 -1.59 4.80
N GLN A 71 7.90 -2.72 5.50
CA GLN A 71 8.46 -3.99 5.03
C GLN A 71 7.38 -5.06 4.97
N VAL A 72 7.51 -5.98 4.01
CA VAL A 72 6.66 -7.17 3.90
C VAL A 72 6.72 -7.96 5.21
N GLY A 73 5.55 -8.32 5.73
CA GLY A 73 5.40 -9.17 6.90
C GLY A 73 4.30 -10.19 6.69
N ASN A 74 3.64 -10.58 7.78
CA ASN A 74 2.59 -11.59 7.78
C ASN A 74 1.49 -11.29 8.82
N THR A 75 1.26 -10.02 9.15
CA THR A 75 0.23 -9.60 10.14
C THR A 75 -1.18 -9.69 9.56
N GLY A 76 -2.18 -9.77 10.42
CA GLY A 76 -3.58 -9.85 10.02
C GLY A 76 -3.97 -11.23 9.50
N THR A 77 -4.96 -11.28 8.62
CA THR A 77 -5.46 -12.52 8.01
C THR A 77 -4.58 -12.92 6.82
N SER A 78 -3.33 -13.29 7.09
CA SER A 78 -2.35 -13.72 6.09
C SER A 78 -1.90 -15.17 6.34
N THR A 79 -1.59 -15.89 5.26
CA THR A 79 -1.16 -17.31 5.32
C THR A 79 0.35 -17.50 5.18
N GLY A 80 1.09 -16.43 4.93
CA GLY A 80 2.53 -16.41 4.77
C GLY A 80 2.99 -15.04 4.29
N ALA A 81 4.29 -14.74 4.40
CA ALA A 81 4.78 -13.40 4.09
C ALA A 81 4.55 -13.00 2.62
N HIS A 82 3.82 -11.91 2.41
CA HIS A 82 3.53 -11.35 1.09
C HIS A 82 3.06 -9.89 1.20
N LEU A 83 3.06 -9.18 0.08
CA LEU A 83 2.38 -7.89 -0.04
C LEU A 83 0.96 -8.14 -0.55
N HIS A 84 -0.04 -7.74 0.25
CA HIS A 84 -1.40 -7.52 -0.26
C HIS A 84 -1.51 -6.07 -0.72
N PHE A 85 -1.86 -5.88 -1.99
CA PHE A 85 -1.88 -4.59 -2.65
C PHE A 85 -3.20 -4.39 -3.39
N GLU A 86 -3.81 -3.23 -3.23
CA GLU A 86 -5.05 -2.86 -3.89
C GLU A 86 -4.95 -1.49 -4.54
N ILE A 87 -5.76 -1.29 -5.59
CA ILE A 87 -6.04 0.01 -6.19
C ILE A 87 -7.55 0.20 -6.21
N HIS A 88 -8.02 1.33 -5.68
CA HIS A 88 -9.42 1.75 -5.77
C HIS A 88 -9.49 3.02 -6.60
N ALA A 89 -10.26 3.00 -7.69
CA ALA A 89 -10.53 4.15 -8.53
C ALA A 89 -11.90 4.74 -8.17
N ASP A 90 -11.93 5.99 -7.72
CA ASP A 90 -13.11 6.67 -7.16
C ASP A 90 -13.85 5.80 -6.12
N GLY A 91 -13.08 5.14 -5.25
CA GLY A 91 -13.60 4.27 -4.19
C GLY A 91 -14.05 2.88 -4.65
N THR A 92 -13.88 2.53 -5.93
CA THR A 92 -14.21 1.19 -6.46
C THR A 92 -12.93 0.37 -6.65
N PRO A 93 -12.80 -0.84 -6.07
CA PRO A 93 -11.66 -1.72 -6.32
C PRO A 93 -11.56 -2.10 -7.81
N VAL A 94 -10.36 -1.99 -8.36
CA VAL A 94 -10.04 -2.40 -9.74
C VAL A 94 -8.89 -3.39 -9.73
N ASP A 95 -8.63 -4.05 -10.87
CA ASP A 95 -7.44 -4.90 -11.03
C ASP A 95 -6.17 -4.02 -10.91
N PRO A 96 -5.35 -4.18 -9.86
CA PRO A 96 -4.20 -3.31 -9.64
C PRO A 96 -3.11 -3.53 -10.69
N PHE A 97 -2.96 -4.73 -11.24
CA PHE A 97 -1.93 -5.01 -12.24
C PHE A 97 -2.28 -4.38 -13.58
N ALA A 98 -3.53 -4.52 -14.01
CA ALA A 98 -4.02 -3.86 -15.22
C ALA A 98 -3.90 -2.34 -15.09
N TRP A 99 -4.34 -1.78 -13.95
CA TRP A 99 -4.31 -0.34 -13.70
C TRP A 99 -2.87 0.21 -13.70
N LEU A 100 -1.93 -0.43 -12.98
CA LEU A 100 -0.52 -0.02 -12.96
C LEU A 100 0.14 -0.10 -14.33
N THR A 101 -0.19 -1.12 -15.14
CA THR A 101 0.34 -1.28 -16.50
C THR A 101 -0.05 -0.12 -17.40
N GLU A 102 -1.27 0.39 -17.25
CA GLU A 102 -1.78 1.48 -18.08
C GLU A 102 -1.28 2.86 -17.61
N HIS A 103 -1.10 3.06 -16.30
CA HIS A 103 -0.89 4.41 -15.72
C HIS A 103 0.51 4.67 -15.15
N VAL A 104 1.29 3.63 -14.82
CA VAL A 104 2.56 3.77 -14.08
C VAL A 104 3.74 3.12 -14.78
N LEU A 105 3.51 2.03 -15.52
CA LEU A 105 4.55 1.27 -16.22
C LEU A 105 4.55 1.59 -17.72
N LEU A 106 5.02 2.79 -18.09
CA LEU A 106 5.39 3.14 -19.47
C LEU A 106 6.90 3.15 -19.64
#